data_AF-W1NXZ0-F1
#
_entry.id   AF-W1NXZ0-F1
#
_cell.length_a   1.000
_cell.length_b   1.000
_cell.length_c   1.000
_cell.angle_alpha   90.00
_cell.angle_beta   90.00
_cell.angle_gamma   90.00
#
_symmetry.space_group_name_H-M   'P 1'
#
loop_
_entity.id
_entity.type
_entity.pdbx_description
1 polymer ?
#
loop_
_entity_poly.entity_id
_entity_poly.type
_entity_poly.pdbx_seq_one_letter_code
_entity_poly.pdbx_strand_id
1 'polypeptide(L)'
;MVGICSDDWIKNFEENRVFDSSKGKWRKPRTRSSVRKASGSESDMVSIGSVCYYISADSNYLVALDMKTEKVEIQLHLPKVEGSKHTVKILEKVDIIYVAKMDKGSTVKAWILTEKKWMEIVSVDMKNFNSNTCWSCPVLWLGNISILSDEVH
;
A
#
# COMPACT_ATOMS: atom_id res chain seq x y z
N MET A 1 -16.72 8.89 -7.92
CA MET A 1 -15.40 8.24 -7.92
C MET A 1 -14.40 9.28 -7.45
N VAL A 2 -13.71 9.03 -6.34
CA VAL A 2 -12.65 9.93 -5.84
C VAL A 2 -11.33 9.36 -6.32
N GLY A 3 -10.68 10.05 -7.25
CA GLY A 3 -9.27 9.83 -7.54
C GLY A 3 -8.44 10.62 -6.53
N ILE A 4 -7.39 10.02 -6.02
CA ILE A 4 -6.31 10.71 -5.32
C ILE A 4 -5.12 10.63 -6.27
N CYS A 5 -4.70 11.76 -6.80
CA CYS A 5 -3.50 11.85 -7.61
C CYS A 5 -2.44 12.60 -6.83
N SER A 6 -1.20 12.12 -6.98
CA SER A 6 0.00 12.75 -6.49
C SER A 6 0.72 13.33 -7.71
N ASP A 7 0.57 14.63 -7.97
CA ASP A 7 1.20 15.28 -9.12
C ASP A 7 2.60 15.84 -8.79
N ASP A 8 3.45 15.83 -9.82
CA ASP A 8 4.78 16.42 -10.01
C ASP A 8 6.03 15.71 -9.46
N TRP A 9 6.78 15.14 -10.42
CA TRP A 9 8.10 14.49 -10.30
C TRP A 9 9.25 15.42 -9.86
N ILE A 10 9.01 16.72 -9.70
CA ILE A 10 10.06 17.71 -9.52
C ILE A 10 9.67 18.68 -8.40
N LYS A 11 9.99 18.27 -7.16
CA LYS A 11 10.04 19.07 -5.92
C LYS A 11 8.70 19.25 -5.17
N ASN A 12 8.62 18.54 -4.04
CA ASN A 12 7.73 18.76 -2.89
C ASN A 12 6.27 18.27 -3.01
N PHE A 13 6.10 16.95 -2.84
CA PHE A 13 4.81 16.28 -2.58
C PHE A 13 4.24 16.67 -1.21
N GLU A 14 3.53 17.81 -1.10
CA GLU A 14 3.07 18.29 0.21
C GLU A 14 1.56 18.15 0.48
N GLU A 15 0.69 17.92 -0.52
CA GLU A 15 -0.76 17.94 -0.26
C GLU A 15 -1.57 16.89 -1.03
N ASN A 16 -2.21 15.97 -0.30
CA ASN A 16 -3.27 15.10 -0.82
C ASN A 16 -4.37 15.93 -1.50
N ARG A 17 -4.85 15.51 -2.67
CA ARG A 17 -5.99 16.15 -3.37
C ARG A 17 -7.12 15.16 -3.63
N VAL A 18 -8.33 15.71 -3.70
CA VAL A 18 -9.58 14.96 -3.95
C VAL A 18 -10.20 15.49 -5.24
N PHE A 19 -10.49 14.60 -6.18
CA PHE A 19 -11.24 14.97 -7.38
C PHE A 19 -12.75 15.04 -7.09
N ASP A 20 -13.35 16.21 -7.33
CA ASP A 20 -14.79 16.42 -7.24
C ASP A 20 -15.43 16.26 -8.62
N SER A 21 -15.99 15.07 -8.88
CA SER A 21 -16.60 14.77 -10.18
C SER A 21 -17.84 15.62 -10.48
N SER A 22 -18.52 16.15 -9.46
CA SER A 22 -19.68 17.04 -9.68
C SER A 22 -19.27 18.40 -10.24
N LYS A 23 -18.02 18.80 -10.00
CA LYS A 23 -17.44 20.08 -10.44
C LYS A 23 -16.33 19.91 -11.48
N GLY A 24 -15.96 18.67 -11.81
CA GLY A 24 -14.88 18.35 -12.74
C GLY A 24 -13.52 18.91 -12.33
N LYS A 25 -13.24 19.05 -11.02
CA LYS A 25 -12.01 19.71 -10.55
C LYS A 25 -11.38 19.07 -9.32
N TRP A 26 -10.06 19.18 -9.23
CA TRP A 26 -9.30 18.85 -8.03
C TRP A 26 -9.51 19.90 -6.95
N ARG A 27 -9.61 19.45 -5.70
CA ARG A 27 -9.73 20.31 -4.52
C ARG A 27 -8.94 19.75 -3.35
N LYS A 28 -8.74 20.60 -2.34
CA LYS A 28 -8.18 20.17 -1.06
C LYS A 28 -9.18 19.27 -0.31
N PRO A 29 -8.69 18.35 0.54
CA PRO A 29 -9.51 17.62 1.47
C PRO A 29 -10.28 18.57 2.40
N ARG A 30 -11.52 18.22 2.72
CA ARG A 30 -12.40 18.97 3.64
C ARG A 30 -11.83 18.99 5.05
N THR A 31 -11.22 17.88 5.46
CA THR A 31 -10.59 17.75 6.76
C THR A 31 -9.07 17.93 6.61
N ARG A 32 -8.49 18.84 7.40
CA ARG A 32 -7.04 18.99 7.45
C ARG A 32 -6.44 17.77 8.12
N SER A 33 -5.57 17.04 7.41
CA SER A 33 -4.84 15.90 7.99
C SER A 33 -3.99 16.40 9.17
N SER A 34 -4.19 15.81 10.35
CA SER A 34 -3.30 16.00 11.49
C SER A 34 -1.98 15.23 11.32
N VAL A 35 -1.94 14.30 10.38
CA VAL A 35 -0.79 13.42 10.14
C VAL A 35 0.16 14.08 9.16
N ARG A 36 1.13 14.84 9.68
CA ARG A 36 2.21 15.47 8.90
C ARG A 36 3.06 14.49 8.08
N LYS A 37 3.05 13.20 8.45
CA LYS A 37 3.84 12.13 7.81
C LYS A 37 3.04 11.26 6.85
N ALA A 38 1.85 11.69 6.45
CA ALA A 38 0.98 10.92 5.56
C ALA A 38 1.23 11.21 4.06
N SER A 39 2.44 11.65 3.72
CA SER A 39 2.96 11.73 2.35
C SER A 39 2.94 10.33 1.72
N GLY A 40 2.23 10.17 0.61
CA GLY A 40 2.39 8.99 -0.23
C GLY A 40 3.71 9.12 -1.00
N SER A 41 4.53 8.08 -1.00
CA SER A 41 5.59 7.94 -2.01
C SER A 41 4.95 7.44 -3.31
N GLU A 42 5.76 6.99 -4.27
CA GLU A 42 5.40 6.12 -5.41
C GLU A 42 4.75 4.78 -4.95
N SER A 43 3.79 4.88 -4.03
CA SER A 43 3.16 3.80 -3.30
C SER A 43 1.88 3.46 -4.03
N ASP A 44 1.69 2.17 -4.27
CA ASP A 44 0.38 1.67 -4.69
C ASP A 44 -0.66 2.02 -3.62
N MET A 45 -1.90 2.20 -4.07
CA MET A 45 -3.06 2.50 -3.22
C MET A 45 -4.13 1.46 -3.49
N VAL A 46 -4.84 1.04 -2.45
CA VAL A 46 -5.96 0.09 -2.57
C VAL A 46 -7.17 0.66 -1.85
N SER A 47 -8.37 0.24 -2.24
CA SER A 47 -9.60 0.73 -1.62
C SER A 47 -10.48 -0.42 -1.17
N ILE A 48 -10.93 -0.37 0.07
CA ILE A 48 -11.94 -1.29 0.63
C ILE A 48 -13.14 -0.45 1.02
N GLY A 49 -14.28 -0.68 0.37
CA GLY A 49 -15.47 0.15 0.54
C GLY A 49 -15.18 1.63 0.27
N SER A 50 -15.36 2.48 1.29
CA SER A 50 -15.10 3.93 1.18
C SER A 50 -13.76 4.36 1.78
N VAL A 51 -12.88 3.43 2.11
CA VAL A 51 -11.59 3.72 2.72
C VAL A 51 -10.48 3.40 1.72
N CYS A 52 -9.61 4.36 1.49
CA CYS A 52 -8.43 4.19 0.67
C CYS A 52 -7.21 3.99 1.56
N TYR A 53 -6.43 2.95 1.29
CA TYR A 53 -5.26 2.56 2.04
C TYR A 53 -4.01 2.75 1.20
N TYR A 54 -2.95 3.24 1.84
CA TYR A 54 -1.66 3.43 1.20
C TYR A 54 -0.53 3.37 2.21
N ILE A 55 0.69 3.20 1.72
CA ILE A 55 1.89 3.18 2.55
C ILE A 55 2.56 4.55 2.53
N SER A 56 2.76 5.12 3.71
CA SER A 56 3.46 6.39 3.86
C SER A 56 4.96 6.25 3.55
N ALA A 57 5.46 7.18 2.73
CA ALA A 57 6.86 7.29 2.31
C ALA A 57 7.83 7.37 3.49
N ASP A 58 7.54 8.29 4.41
CA ASP A 58 8.50 8.75 5.41
C ASP A 58 8.45 7.94 6.70
N SER A 59 7.44 7.07 6.82
CA SER A 59 7.04 6.59 8.12
C SER A 59 6.76 5.09 8.17
N ASN A 60 6.65 4.41 7.03
CA ASN A 60 6.47 2.95 6.96
C ASN A 60 5.22 2.49 7.76
N TYR A 61 4.15 3.29 7.68
CA TYR A 61 2.83 2.97 8.23
C TYR A 61 1.84 2.71 7.11
N LEU A 62 0.88 1.84 7.40
CA LEU A 62 -0.38 1.79 6.68
C LEU A 62 -1.23 3.00 7.11
N VAL A 63 -1.60 3.81 6.15
CA VAL A 63 -2.46 4.97 6.33
C VAL A 63 -3.80 4.67 5.69
N ALA A 64 -4.88 5.07 6.37
CA ALA A 64 -6.24 5.01 5.85
C ALA A 64 -6.79 6.41 5.66
N LEU A 65 -7.41 6.63 4.50
CA LEU A 65 -8.19 7.81 4.17
C LEU A 65 -9.64 7.41 3.97
N ASP A 66 -10.51 7.84 4.87
CA ASP A 66 -11.96 7.73 4.67
C ASP A 66 -12.37 8.75 3.60
N MET A 67 -12.82 8.28 2.44
CA MET A 67 -13.19 9.14 1.31
C MET A 67 -14.51 9.90 1.53
N LYS A 68 -15.35 9.50 2.49
CA LYS A 68 -16.60 10.21 2.82
C LYS A 68 -16.32 11.38 3.75
N THR A 69 -15.53 11.15 4.79
CA THR A 69 -15.20 12.18 5.79
C THR A 69 -13.92 12.95 5.46
N GLU A 70 -13.14 12.44 4.51
CA GLU A 70 -11.83 12.93 4.09
C GLU A 70 -10.85 13.02 5.26
N LYS A 71 -11.03 12.14 6.26
CA LYS A 71 -10.15 12.01 7.43
C LYS A 71 -9.03 11.01 7.14
N VAL A 72 -7.82 11.38 7.56
CA VAL A 72 -6.62 10.56 7.44
C VAL A 72 -6.23 10.04 8.81
N GLU A 73 -6.00 8.73 8.92
CA GLU A 73 -5.59 8.07 10.16
C GLU A 73 -4.44 7.10 9.90
N ILE A 74 -3.47 7.08 10.82
CA ILE A 74 -2.45 6.02 10.87
C ILE A 74 -3.11 4.79 11.46
N GLN A 75 -3.12 3.68 10.71
CA GLN A 75 -3.73 2.44 11.16
C GLN A 75 -2.71 1.57 11.92
N LEU A 76 -1.60 1.24 11.26
CA LEU A 76 -0.65 0.26 11.79
C LEU A 76 0.75 0.46 11.22
N HIS A 77 1.76 0.21 12.05
CA HIS A 77 3.13 0.08 11.57
C HIS A 77 3.24 -1.11 10.63
N LEU A 78 3.93 -0.95 9.51
CA LEU A 78 4.26 -2.11 8.69
C LEU A 78 5.28 -3.03 9.39
N PRO A 79 5.28 -4.33 9.08
CA PRO A 79 6.28 -5.26 9.60
C PRO A 79 7.70 -4.78 9.29
N LYS A 80 8.61 -5.01 10.23
CA LYS A 80 10.04 -4.72 10.04
C LYS A 80 10.66 -5.82 9.19
N VAL A 81 11.50 -5.41 8.24
CA VAL A 81 12.38 -6.28 7.47
C VAL A 81 13.80 -5.81 7.66
N GLU A 82 14.76 -6.71 7.47
CA GLU A 82 16.18 -6.34 7.53
C GLU A 82 16.56 -5.42 6.34
N GLY A 83 17.51 -4.54 6.59
CA GLY A 83 17.98 -3.57 5.59
C GLY A 83 17.26 -2.21 5.62
N SER A 84 17.96 -1.17 5.18
CA SER A 84 17.49 0.22 5.20
C SER A 84 16.72 0.63 3.95
N LYS A 85 16.76 -0.18 2.88
CA LYS A 85 16.06 0.07 1.62
C LYS A 85 15.26 -1.16 1.25
N HIS A 86 13.95 -0.97 1.10
CA HIS A 86 13.03 -2.03 0.72
C HIS A 86 11.99 -1.46 -0.24
N THR A 87 11.53 -2.31 -1.17
CA THR A 87 10.37 -2.00 -2.02
C THR A 87 9.13 -2.53 -1.29
N VAL A 88 8.08 -1.71 -1.22
CA VAL A 88 6.78 -2.11 -0.62
C VAL A 88 5.71 -2.13 -1.69
N LYS A 89 4.87 -3.15 -1.63
CA LYS A 89 3.69 -3.30 -2.49
C LYS A 89 2.48 -3.58 -1.60
N ILE A 90 1.36 -2.93 -1.91
CA ILE A 90 0.07 -3.15 -1.23
C ILE A 90 -0.92 -3.68 -2.26
N LEU A 91 -1.73 -4.65 -1.83
CA LEU A 91 -2.77 -5.28 -2.64
C LEU A 91 -4.02 -5.45 -1.77
N GLU A 92 -5.18 -5.38 -2.40
CA GLU A 92 -6.46 -5.74 -1.80
C GLU A 92 -7.01 -6.96 -2.53
N LYS A 93 -7.55 -7.92 -1.78
CA LYS A 93 -8.29 -9.06 -2.31
C LYS A 93 -9.34 -9.48 -1.29
N VAL A 94 -10.61 -9.50 -1.70
CA VAL A 94 -11.76 -9.93 -0.88
C VAL A 94 -11.80 -9.16 0.44
N ASP A 95 -11.69 -7.82 0.35
CA ASP A 95 -11.71 -6.90 1.49
C ASP A 95 -10.57 -7.13 2.51
N ILE A 96 -9.50 -7.83 2.11
CA ILE A 96 -8.31 -8.08 2.92
C ILE A 96 -7.12 -7.34 2.30
N ILE A 97 -6.34 -6.67 3.16
CA ILE A 97 -5.11 -5.98 2.77
C ILE A 97 -3.93 -6.92 2.87
N TYR A 98 -3.17 -7.00 1.78
CA TYR A 98 -1.91 -7.69 1.67
C TYR A 98 -0.80 -6.66 1.51
N VAL A 99 0.33 -6.90 2.17
CA VAL A 99 1.54 -6.11 1.97
C VAL A 99 2.67 -7.06 1.65
N ALA A 100 3.45 -6.75 0.62
CA ALA A 100 4.70 -7.44 0.32
C ALA A 100 5.87 -6.48 0.46
N LYS A 101 6.98 -6.96 1.02
CA LYS A 101 8.25 -6.24 1.10
C LYS A 101 9.37 -7.10 0.54
N MET A 102 10.25 -6.46 -0.23
CA MET A 102 11.51 -7.07 -0.64
C MET A 102 12.68 -6.28 -0.06
N ASP A 103 13.60 -6.98 0.59
CA ASP A 103 14.90 -6.42 0.98
C ASP A 103 15.89 -6.38 -0.21
N LYS A 104 16.99 -5.66 -0.07
CA LYS A 104 18.07 -5.68 -1.09
C LYS A 104 18.70 -7.06 -1.29
N GLY A 105 18.45 -8.00 -0.38
CA GLY A 105 18.96 -9.36 -0.41
C GLY A 105 18.15 -10.29 -1.30
N SER A 106 17.09 -9.82 -1.95
CA SER A 106 16.15 -10.61 -2.76
C SER A 106 15.17 -11.44 -1.93
N THR A 107 15.08 -11.25 -0.61
CA THR A 107 14.05 -11.94 0.17
C THR A 107 12.75 -11.18 0.04
N VAL A 108 11.69 -11.88 -0.35
CA VAL A 108 10.33 -11.36 -0.44
C VAL A 108 9.53 -11.93 0.70
N LYS A 109 8.94 -11.05 1.49
CA LYS A 109 8.02 -11.40 2.56
C LYS A 109 6.67 -10.78 2.29
N ALA A 110 5.60 -11.51 2.58
CA ALA A 110 4.24 -11.01 2.45
C ALA A 110 3.45 -11.24 3.75
N TRP A 111 2.59 -10.28 4.05
CA TRP A 111 1.73 -10.29 5.22
C TRP A 111 0.29 -9.96 4.83
N ILE A 112 -0.64 -10.52 5.60
CA ILE A 112 -2.06 -10.14 5.59
C ILE A 112 -2.40 -9.33 6.83
N LEU A 113 -3.32 -8.37 6.68
CA LEU A 113 -3.87 -7.63 7.81
C LEU A 113 -5.10 -8.36 8.35
N THR A 114 -4.97 -8.94 9.55
CA THR A 114 -6.06 -9.65 10.25
C THR A 114 -6.22 -9.04 11.63
N GLU A 115 -7.44 -8.66 12.03
CA GLU A 115 -7.74 -8.14 13.38
C GLU A 115 -6.77 -7.03 13.86
N LYS A 116 -6.38 -6.12 12.94
CA LYS A 116 -5.39 -5.04 13.17
C LYS A 116 -3.97 -5.53 13.52
N LYS A 117 -3.60 -6.74 13.09
CA LYS A 117 -2.24 -7.28 13.20
C LYS A 117 -1.78 -7.79 11.84
N TRP A 118 -0.48 -7.71 11.61
CA TRP A 118 0.14 -8.34 10.45
C TRP A 118 0.46 -9.79 10.75
N MET A 119 0.02 -10.68 9.88
CA MET A 119 0.37 -12.09 9.89
C MET A 119 1.21 -12.40 8.66
N GLU A 120 2.41 -12.93 8.85
CA GLU A 120 3.29 -13.34 7.74
C GLU A 120 2.70 -14.60 7.11
N ILE A 121 2.57 -14.61 5.79
CA ILE A 121 2.03 -15.74 5.03
C ILE A 121 3.04 -16.34 4.05
N VAL A 122 4.06 -15.57 3.67
CA VAL A 122 5.06 -15.98 2.69
C VAL A 122 6.40 -15.37 3.05
N SER A 123 7.48 -16.15 2.97
CA SER A 123 8.86 -15.70 3.01
C SER A 123 9.69 -16.53 2.02
N VAL A 124 10.16 -15.90 0.94
CA VAL A 124 10.85 -16.57 -0.17
C VAL A 124 12.15 -15.86 -0.48
N ASP A 125 13.24 -16.62 -0.58
CA ASP A 125 14.52 -16.10 -1.09
C ASP A 125 14.50 -16.13 -2.63
N MET A 126 14.45 -14.94 -3.24
CA MET A 126 14.43 -14.79 -4.69
C MET A 126 15.81 -14.96 -5.34
N LYS A 127 16.91 -15.14 -4.59
CA LYS A 127 18.23 -15.39 -5.20
C LYS A 127 18.26 -16.63 -6.09
N ASN A 128 17.45 -17.63 -5.75
CA ASN A 128 17.33 -18.87 -6.52
C ASN A 128 16.41 -18.73 -7.74
N PHE A 129 15.63 -17.65 -7.81
CA PHE A 129 14.79 -17.32 -8.94
C PHE A 129 15.60 -16.36 -9.82
N ASN A 130 16.17 -16.87 -10.90
CA ASN A 130 17.16 -16.21 -11.76
C ASN A 130 16.58 -15.00 -12.52
N SER A 131 16.17 -13.96 -11.82
CA SER A 131 15.17 -13.01 -12.34
C SER A 131 15.59 -11.55 -12.14
N ASN A 132 16.19 -11.00 -13.18
CA ASN A 132 16.17 -9.57 -13.50
C ASN A 132 14.75 -9.07 -13.88
N THR A 133 13.69 -9.85 -13.59
CA THR A 133 12.34 -9.53 -14.04
C THR A 133 11.72 -8.44 -13.18
N CYS A 134 11.33 -7.39 -13.90
CA CYS A 134 10.64 -6.20 -13.45
C CYS A 134 9.59 -6.48 -12.36
N TRP A 135 9.71 -5.77 -11.25
CA TRP A 135 8.80 -5.73 -10.10
C TRP A 135 7.41 -5.13 -10.41
N SER A 136 7.00 -5.08 -11.67
CA SER A 136 5.68 -4.58 -12.07
C SER A 136 4.53 -5.51 -11.68
N CYS A 137 4.80 -6.79 -11.37
CA CYS A 137 3.74 -7.78 -11.17
C CYS A 137 3.81 -8.68 -9.90
N PRO A 138 4.07 -8.16 -8.68
CA PRO A 138 3.80 -8.94 -7.46
C PRO A 138 2.31 -9.29 -7.31
N VAL A 139 1.43 -8.54 -7.99
CA VAL A 139 -0.01 -8.79 -8.11
C VAL A 139 -0.31 -10.17 -8.72
N LEU A 140 0.48 -10.62 -9.70
CA LEU A 140 0.29 -11.94 -10.34
C LEU A 140 0.68 -13.10 -9.41
N TRP A 141 1.64 -12.91 -8.52
CA TRP A 141 2.07 -13.95 -7.57
C TRP A 141 1.11 -14.10 -6.40
N LEU A 142 0.64 -12.99 -5.80
CA LEU A 142 -0.33 -13.04 -4.71
C LEU A 142 -1.70 -13.56 -5.14
N GLY A 143 -2.09 -13.32 -6.40
CA GLY A 143 -3.30 -13.90 -7.00
C GLY A 143 -3.26 -15.44 -7.06
N ASN A 144 -2.07 -16.03 -7.27
CA ASN A 144 -1.88 -17.47 -7.39
C ASN A 144 -1.55 -18.17 -6.05
N ILE A 145 -0.91 -17.49 -5.09
CA ILE A 145 -0.65 -18.05 -3.76
C ILE A 145 -1.95 -18.43 -3.03
N SER A 146 -3.07 -17.76 -3.35
CA SER A 146 -4.39 -18.06 -2.81
C SER A 146 -5.11 -19.21 -3.51
N ILE A 147 -4.65 -19.67 -4.69
CA ILE A 147 -5.15 -20.92 -5.29
C ILE A 147 -4.61 -22.13 -4.51
N LEU A 148 -3.39 -22.05 -3.99
CA LEU A 148 -2.79 -23.12 -3.20
C LEU A 148 -3.33 -23.23 -1.78
N SER A 149 -3.94 -22.17 -1.23
CA SER A 149 -4.59 -22.23 0.09
C SER A 149 -6.01 -22.78 0.04
N ASP A 150 -6.69 -22.70 -1.10
CA ASP A 150 -8.05 -23.23 -1.29
C ASP A 150 -8.06 -24.75 -1.56
N GLU A 151 -6.90 -25.39 -1.76
CA GLU A 151 -6.76 -26.85 -1.94
C GLU A 151 -6.42 -27.62 -0.64
N VAL A 152 -6.45 -26.97 0.54
CA VAL A 152 -6.11 -27.62 1.83
C VAL A 152 -7.32 -27.75 2.77
N HIS A 153 -8.55 -27.83 2.23
CA HIS A 153 -9.75 -28.18 2.99
C HIS A 153 -10.49 -29.39 2.40
#